data_AF-A0A6M7WN34-F1
#
_entry.id   AF-A0A6M7WN34-F1
#
_cell.length_a   1.000
_cell.length_b   1.000
_cell.length_c   1.000
_cell.angle_alpha   90.00
_cell.angle_beta   90.00
_cell.angle_gamma   90.00
#
_symmetry.space_group_name_H-M   'P 1'
#
loop_
_entity.id
_entity.type
_entity.pdbx_description
1 polymer ?
#
loop_
_entity_poly.entity_id
_entity_poly.type
_entity_poly.pdbx_seq_one_letter_code
_entity_poly.pdbx_strand_id
1 'polypeptide(L)'
;MGNAWWNLTLRFLLELAALLGLGVAGWSLSGGVWRWIVALAVPLIAAALWGTFAVLNDPSRSGRAPVPVPGIVRLVLELVILFGGAAGFYVAGHSTTGVIIAVLIAISYAFSLDRLGWLVRQ
;
A
#
# COMPACT_ATOMS: atom_id res chain seq x y z
N MET A 1 -3.11 4.93 -21.77
CA MET A 1 -3.48 4.30 -20.49
C MET A 1 -3.85 2.86 -20.80
N GLY A 2 -2.91 1.91 -20.64
CA GLY A 2 -3.18 0.49 -20.83
C GLY A 2 -4.03 -0.02 -19.67
N ASN A 3 -5.35 0.17 -19.76
CA ASN A 3 -6.31 -0.20 -18.73
C ASN A 3 -6.55 -1.71 -18.77
N ALA A 4 -5.55 -2.47 -18.37
CA ALA A 4 -5.76 -3.87 -18.12
C ALA A 4 -6.52 -3.94 -16.78
N TRP A 5 -7.85 -4.02 -16.84
CA TRP A 5 -8.76 -4.05 -15.68
C TRP A 5 -8.30 -5.03 -14.60
N TRP A 6 -7.66 -6.13 -15.02
CA TRP A 6 -7.04 -7.10 -14.13
C TRP A 6 -5.98 -6.50 -13.21
N ASN A 7 -5.16 -5.55 -13.69
CA ASN A 7 -4.08 -4.95 -12.91
C ASN A 7 -4.63 -4.00 -11.85
N LEU A 8 -5.71 -3.26 -12.17
CA LEU A 8 -6.41 -2.45 -11.18
C LEU A 8 -7.05 -3.31 -10.09
N THR A 9 -7.72 -4.40 -10.48
CA THR A 9 -8.27 -5.38 -9.52
C THR A 9 -7.18 -5.99 -8.65
N LEU A 10 -6.06 -6.39 -9.26
CA LEU A 10 -4.91 -6.91 -8.52
C LEU A 10 -4.38 -5.86 -7.53
N ARG A 11 -4.21 -4.61 -7.97
CA ARG A 11 -3.74 -3.51 -7.11
C ARG A 11 -4.67 -3.30 -5.92
N PHE A 12 -5.98 -3.30 -6.15
CA PHE A 12 -6.97 -3.19 -5.08
C PHE A 12 -6.87 -4.35 -4.07
N LEU A 13 -6.74 -5.58 -4.55
CA LEU A 13 -6.56 -6.76 -3.67
C LEU A 13 -5.26 -6.67 -2.87
N LEU A 14 -4.18 -6.18 -3.48
CA LEU A 14 -2.89 -5.98 -2.82
C LEU A 14 -2.94 -4.84 -1.78
N GLU A 15 -3.69 -3.77 -2.05
CA GLU A 15 -3.92 -2.70 -1.07
C GLU A 15 -4.65 -3.24 0.17
N LEU A 16 -5.69 -4.05 -0.02
CA LEU A 16 -6.40 -4.69 1.09
C LEU A 16 -5.49 -5.67 1.85
N ALA A 17 -4.74 -6.50 1.11
CA ALA A 17 -3.79 -7.43 1.72
C ALA A 17 -2.70 -6.69 2.51
N ALA A 18 -2.21 -5.55 2.01
CA ALA A 18 -1.21 -4.76 2.70
C ALA A 18 -1.74 -4.20 4.03
N LEU A 19 -2.95 -3.64 4.05
CA LEU A 19 -3.59 -3.18 5.29
C LEU A 19 -3.78 -4.32 6.29
N LEU A 20 -4.22 -5.50 5.83
CA LEU A 20 -4.31 -6.68 6.68
C LEU A 20 -2.94 -7.10 7.22
N GLY A 21 -1.91 -7.13 6.38
CA GLY A 21 -0.54 -7.47 6.76
C GLY A 21 0.02 -6.53 7.82
N LEU A 22 -0.27 -5.22 7.71
CA LEU A 22 0.08 -4.23 8.73
C LEU A 22 -0.66 -4.47 10.06
N GLY A 23 -1.95 -4.82 10.02
CA GLY A 23 -2.71 -5.18 11.21
C GLY A 23 -2.19 -6.46 11.87
N VAL A 24 -1.86 -7.47 11.07
CA VAL A 24 -1.24 -8.74 11.51
C VAL A 24 0.13 -8.48 12.14
N ALA A 25 0.94 -7.60 11.56
CA ALA A 25 2.21 -7.17 12.15
C ALA A 25 2.00 -6.46 13.50
N GLY A 26 1.05 -5.53 13.56
CA GLY A 26 0.70 -4.82 14.78
C GLY A 26 0.28 -5.79 15.88
N TRP A 27 -0.48 -6.83 15.52
CA TRP A 27 -0.89 -7.89 16.43
C TRP A 27 0.27 -8.80 16.87
N SER A 28 1.16 -9.20 15.96
CA SER A 28 2.26 -10.12 16.28
C SER A 28 3.37 -9.45 17.10
N LEU A 29 3.59 -8.15 16.91
CA LEU A 29 4.65 -7.37 17.56
C LEU A 29 4.26 -6.79 18.92
N SER A 30 3.02 -6.96 19.37
CA SER A 30 2.54 -6.37 20.63
C SER A 30 1.78 -7.38 21.51
N GLY A 31 1.75 -7.11 22.81
CA GLY A 31 1.18 -7.99 23.83
C GLY A 31 0.05 -7.35 24.63
N GLY A 32 -0.78 -8.18 25.26
CA GLY A 32 -1.87 -7.74 26.14
C GLY A 32 -2.90 -6.85 25.43
N VAL A 33 -3.37 -5.80 26.09
CA VAL A 33 -4.37 -4.86 25.56
C VAL A 33 -3.82 -4.05 24.37
N TRP A 34 -2.52 -3.75 24.37
CA TRP A 34 -1.86 -3.03 23.27
C TRP A 34 -2.00 -3.75 21.93
N ARG A 35 -2.17 -5.08 21.95
CA ARG A 35 -2.38 -5.87 20.75
C ARG A 35 -3.56 -5.44 19.92
N TRP A 36 -4.68 -5.15 20.57
CA TRP A 36 -5.89 -4.70 19.90
C TRP A 36 -5.74 -3.27 19.36
N ILE A 37 -5.09 -2.40 20.15
CA ILE A 37 -4.89 -1.00 19.79
C ILE A 37 -3.96 -0.91 18.57
N VAL A 38 -2.80 -1.56 18.60
CA VAL A 38 -1.80 -1.48 17.52
C VAL A 38 -2.30 -2.17 16.24
N ALA A 39 -2.93 -3.34 16.36
CA ALA A 39 -3.48 -4.05 15.21
C ALA A 39 -4.54 -3.24 14.43
N LEU A 40 -5.24 -2.33 15.10
CA LEU A 40 -6.22 -1.45 14.47
C LEU A 40 -5.61 -0.09 14.08
N ALA A 41 -4.82 0.52 14.96
CA ALA A 41 -4.27 1.85 14.75
C ALA A 41 -3.29 1.89 13.57
N VAL A 42 -2.43 0.89 13.41
CA VAL A 42 -1.44 0.86 12.31
C VAL A 42 -2.10 0.87 10.94
N PRO A 43 -3.03 -0.05 10.59
CA PRO A 43 -3.69 0.00 9.29
C PRO A 43 -4.57 1.25 9.10
N LEU A 44 -5.20 1.77 10.17
CA LEU A 44 -5.97 3.01 10.08
C LEU A 44 -5.10 4.23 9.77
N ILE A 45 -3.94 4.35 10.44
CA ILE A 45 -2.96 5.40 10.15
C ILE A 45 -2.45 5.27 8.72
N ALA A 46 -2.10 4.05 8.29
CA ALA A 46 -1.66 3.81 6.91
C ALA A 46 -2.74 4.21 5.89
N ALA A 47 -4.00 3.82 6.12
CA ALA A 47 -5.12 4.20 5.25
C ALA A 47 -5.36 5.72 5.24
N ALA A 48 -5.26 6.38 6.39
CA ALA A 48 -5.38 7.83 6.50
C ALA A 48 -4.27 8.52 5.69
N LEU A 49 -2.99 8.16 5.91
CA LEU A 49 -1.85 8.70 5.17
C LEU A 49 -2.02 8.49 3.66
N TRP A 50 -2.41 7.28 3.25
CA TRP A 50 -2.64 6.93 1.84
C TRP A 50 -3.84 7.67 1.24
N GLY A 51 -4.85 8.05 2.03
CA GLY A 51 -6.00 8.82 1.60
C GLY A 51 -5.72 10.33 1.53
N THR A 52 -4.97 10.88 2.49
CA THR A 52 -4.72 12.32 2.61
C THR A 52 -3.62 12.82 1.69
N PHE A 53 -2.49 12.10 1.61
CA PHE A 53 -1.35 12.51 0.81
C PHE A 53 -1.47 11.98 -0.61
N ALA A 54 -1.96 12.82 -1.51
CA ALA A 54 -2.20 12.42 -2.89
C ALA A 54 -1.58 13.42 -3.87
N VAL A 55 -1.33 12.96 -5.09
CA VAL A 55 -0.91 13.83 -6.18
C VAL A 55 -2.16 14.50 -6.75
N LEU A 56 -2.07 15.82 -6.97
CA LEU A 56 -3.19 16.58 -7.54
C LEU A 56 -3.48 16.09 -8.97
N ASN A 57 -4.76 15.92 -9.31
CA ASN A 57 -5.20 15.42 -10.61
C ASN A 57 -4.69 14.01 -10.97
N ASP A 58 -4.42 13.14 -9.98
CA ASP A 58 -4.09 11.74 -10.23
C ASP A 58 -5.24 11.04 -11.01
N PRO A 59 -5.01 10.60 -12.26
CA PRO A 59 -6.04 9.96 -13.08
C PRO A 59 -6.47 8.58 -12.56
N SER A 60 -5.70 7.99 -11.65
CA SER A 60 -6.07 6.75 -10.96
C SER A 60 -7.01 6.97 -9.77
N ARG A 61 -7.39 8.23 -9.47
CA ARG A 61 -8.23 8.62 -8.32
C ARG A 61 -9.27 9.67 -8.72
N SER A 62 -10.06 10.14 -7.75
CA SER A 62 -11.05 11.21 -7.92
C SER A 62 -10.45 12.58 -8.29
N GLY A 63 -9.14 12.68 -8.54
CA GLY A 63 -8.42 13.92 -8.83
C GLY A 63 -8.25 14.87 -7.65
N ARG A 64 -8.93 14.63 -6.51
CA ARG A 64 -8.84 15.43 -5.30
C ARG A 64 -7.69 14.94 -4.41
N ALA A 65 -6.83 15.87 -4.00
CA ALA A 65 -5.77 15.64 -3.02
C ALA A 65 -6.01 16.55 -1.80
N PRO A 66 -6.45 15.99 -0.65
CA PRO A 66 -6.59 16.78 0.58
C PRO A 66 -5.29 17.48 0.96
N VAL A 67 -4.16 16.76 0.86
CA VAL A 67 -2.81 17.32 0.98
C VAL A 67 -2.03 16.96 -0.29
N PRO A 68 -1.80 17.93 -1.20
CA PRO A 68 -1.04 17.68 -2.41
C PRO A 68 0.44 17.43 -2.07
N VAL A 69 1.00 16.33 -2.59
CA VAL A 69 2.41 15.97 -2.44
C VAL A 69 3.06 15.67 -3.78
N PRO A 70 4.40 15.84 -3.92
CA PRO A 70 5.12 15.44 -5.12
C PRO A 70 4.92 13.95 -5.41
N GLY A 71 4.94 13.55 -6.69
CA GLY A 71 4.64 12.17 -7.06
C GLY A 71 5.69 11.17 -6.57
N ILE A 72 6.94 11.60 -6.37
CA ILE A 72 7.96 10.78 -5.69
C ILE A 72 7.60 10.46 -4.24
N VAL A 73 7.06 11.44 -3.50
CA VAL A 73 6.65 11.25 -2.09
C VAL A 73 5.45 10.30 -2.04
N ARG A 74 4.51 10.49 -2.97
CA ARG A 74 3.38 9.58 -3.13
C ARG A 74 3.84 8.15 -3.43
N LEU A 75 4.79 7.99 -4.34
CA LEU A 75 5.33 6.68 -4.71
C LEU A 75 6.00 5.99 -3.52
N VAL A 76 6.85 6.70 -2.78
CA VAL A 76 7.49 6.17 -1.58
C VAL A 76 6.44 5.74 -0.55
N LEU A 77 5.41 6.56 -0.32
CA LEU A 77 4.33 6.23 0.60
C LEU A 77 3.57 4.95 0.16
N GLU A 78 3.23 4.83 -1.12
CA GLU A 78 2.57 3.64 -1.66
C GLU A 78 3.44 2.38 -1.46
N LEU A 79 4.74 2.47 -1.77
CA LEU A 79 5.67 1.36 -1.61
C LEU A 79 5.85 0.96 -0.14
N VAL A 80 6.00 1.94 0.76
CA VAL A 80 6.16 1.69 2.20
C VAL A 80 4.95 0.96 2.77
N ILE A 81 3.73 1.36 2.38
CA ILE A 81 2.52 0.72 2.91
C ILE A 81 2.33 -0.68 2.29
N LEU A 82 2.50 -0.84 0.98
CA LEU A 82 2.34 -2.13 0.31
C LEU A 82 3.37 -3.16 0.77
N PHE A 83 4.67 -2.81 0.69
CA PHE A 83 5.73 -3.70 1.12
C PHE A 83 5.79 -3.82 2.65
N GLY A 84 5.36 -2.80 3.40
CA GLY A 84 5.20 -2.88 4.85
C GLY A 84 4.16 -3.93 5.25
N GLY A 85 3.04 -4.02 4.54
CA GLY A 85 2.07 -5.09 4.75
C GLY A 85 2.61 -6.49 4.41
N ALA A 86 3.34 -6.62 3.29
CA ALA A 86 4.01 -7.86 2.92
C ALA A 86 5.05 -8.31 3.98
N ALA A 87 5.87 -7.36 4.45
CA ALA A 87 6.81 -7.58 5.55
C ALA A 87 6.08 -7.94 6.85
N GLY A 88 4.90 -7.36 7.09
CA GLY A 88 4.07 -7.69 8.22
C GLY A 88 3.66 -9.15 8.29
N PHE A 89 3.21 -9.72 7.16
CA PHE A 89 2.96 -11.16 7.05
C PHE A 89 4.22 -11.99 7.29
N TYR A 90 5.36 -11.56 6.73
CA TYR A 90 6.62 -12.27 6.87
C TYR A 90 7.07 -12.34 8.34
N VAL A 91 7.06 -11.21 9.05
CA VAL A 91 7.47 -11.12 10.45
C VAL A 91 6.49 -11.85 11.38
N ALA A 92 5.21 -11.92 11.02
CA ALA A 92 4.22 -12.72 11.74
C ALA A 92 4.32 -14.24 11.49
N GLY A 93 5.34 -14.70 10.74
CA GLY A 93 5.58 -16.12 10.46
C GLY A 93 4.86 -16.66 9.21
N HIS A 94 4.11 -15.82 8.50
CA HIS A 94 3.48 -16.16 7.22
C HIS A 94 4.41 -15.83 6.04
N SER A 95 5.63 -16.38 6.07
CA SER A 95 6.70 -16.04 5.11
C SER A 95 6.30 -16.26 3.65
N THR A 96 5.65 -17.38 3.33
CA THR A 96 5.17 -17.67 1.97
C THR A 96 4.18 -16.63 1.49
N THR A 97 3.20 -16.26 2.32
CA THR A 97 2.21 -15.22 2.03
C THR A 97 2.87 -13.87 1.80
N GLY A 98 3.80 -13.47 2.69
CA GLY A 98 4.54 -12.21 2.56
C GLY A 98 5.34 -12.13 1.25
N VAL A 99 6.03 -13.21 0.88
CA VAL A 99 6.79 -13.28 -0.39
C VAL A 99 5.86 -13.21 -1.60
N ILE A 100 4.75 -13.96 -1.60
CA ILE A 100 3.77 -13.92 -2.70
C ILE A 100 3.22 -12.51 -2.89
N ILE A 101 2.82 -11.84 -1.80
CA ILE A 101 2.31 -10.46 -1.86
C ILE A 101 3.40 -9.51 -2.41
N ALA A 102 4.64 -9.61 -1.92
CA ALA A 102 5.74 -8.77 -2.41
C ALA A 102 6.00 -8.95 -3.91
N VAL A 103 5.98 -10.19 -4.41
CA VAL A 103 6.15 -10.49 -5.84
C VAL A 103 4.98 -9.94 -6.65
N LEU A 104 3.74 -10.12 -6.19
CA LEU A 104 2.55 -9.59 -6.87
C LEU A 104 2.55 -8.06 -6.92
N ILE A 105 3.03 -7.38 -5.88
CA ILE A 105 3.25 -5.92 -5.89
C ILE A 105 4.25 -5.55 -6.99
N ALA A 106 5.40 -6.22 -7.06
CA ALA A 106 6.40 -5.95 -8.08
C ALA A 106 5.84 -6.15 -9.50
N ILE A 107 5.07 -7.22 -9.73
CA ILE A 107 4.38 -7.48 -11.00
C ILE A 107 3.41 -6.34 -11.32
N SER A 108 2.53 -5.97 -10.39
CA SER A 108 1.55 -4.89 -10.62
C SER A 108 2.23 -3.56 -10.96
N TYR A 109 3.38 -3.26 -10.33
CA TYR A 109 4.16 -2.05 -10.62
C TYR A 109 4.86 -2.11 -11.98
N ALA A 110 5.37 -3.28 -12.39
CA ALA A 110 5.93 -3.48 -13.72
C ALA A 110 4.89 -3.24 -14.83
N PHE A 111 3.63 -3.62 -14.60
CA PHE A 111 2.52 -3.31 -15.52
C PHE A 111 2.00 -1.86 -15.40
N SER A 112 2.54 -1.08 -14.47
CA SER A 112 2.13 0.31 -14.20
C SER A 112 3.25 1.32 -14.46
N LEU A 113 4.26 0.95 -15.26
CA LEU A 113 5.44 1.80 -15.54
C LEU A 113 5.05 3.18 -16.12
N ASP A 114 4.01 3.26 -16.94
CA ASP A 114 3.50 4.53 -17.48
C ASP A 114 3.06 5.48 -16.35
N ARG A 115 2.35 4.97 -15.33
CA ARG A 115 1.93 5.74 -14.15
C ARG A 115 3.12 6.13 -13.29
N LEU A 116 4.09 5.23 -13.12
CA LEU A 116 5.31 5.51 -12.35
C LEU A 116 6.12 6.63 -13.00
N GLY A 117 6.29 6.59 -14.32
CA GLY A 117 6.96 7.65 -15.07
C GLY A 117 6.20 8.97 -15.03
N TRP A 118 4.87 8.95 -14.96
CA TRP A 118 4.07 10.16 -14.73
C TRP A 118 4.27 10.73 -13.32
N LEU A 119 4.18 9.90 -12.27
CA LEU A 119 4.40 10.31 -10.88
C LEU A 119 5.78 10.92 -10.64
N VAL A 120 6.83 10.37 -11.26
CA VAL A 120 8.19 10.91 -11.10
C VAL A 120 8.36 12.29 -11.74
N ARG A 121 7.51 12.64 -12.71
CA ARG A 121 7.58 13.92 -13.44
C ARG A 121 6.76 15.04 -12.81
N GLN A 122 6.19 14.82 -11.62
CA GLN A 122 5.19 15.68 -11.00
C GLN A 122 5.56 16.09 -9.58
#